data_AF-A0A3B0CDR0-F1
#
_entry.id   AF-A0A3B0CDR0-F1
#
_cell.length_a   1.000
_cell.length_b   1.000
_cell.length_c   1.000
_cell.angle_alpha   90.00
_cell.angle_beta   90.00
_cell.angle_gamma   90.00
#
_symmetry.space_group_name_H-M   'P 1'
#
loop_
_entity.id
_entity.type
_entity.pdbx_description
1 polymer ?
#
loop_
_entity_poly.entity_id
_entity_poly.type
_entity_poly.pdbx_seq_one_letter_code
_entity_poly.pdbx_strand_id
1 'polypeptide(L)'
;MKRDYIKFRCSIYQKKLLKKRAKRVGISLSEYCRSSAFGNNVIERLTEEQLECYRTLVQYKNNFTRISNMFKKRNPLLAKEVENLAEEIRKHLYNFKK
;
A
#
# COMPACT_ATOMS: atom_id res chain seq x y z
N MET A 1 -31.29 12.31 -6.84
CA MET A 1 -31.22 11.75 -5.46
C MET A 1 -31.88 10.37 -5.47
N LYS A 2 -31.23 9.33 -4.94
CA LYS A 2 -31.82 7.98 -4.85
C LYS A 2 -32.93 8.01 -3.78
N ARG A 3 -34.18 7.66 -4.12
CA ARG A 3 -35.38 7.84 -3.26
C ARG A 3 -35.97 6.54 -2.72
N ASP A 4 -35.75 5.42 -3.41
CA ASP A 4 -36.30 4.12 -3.05
C ASP A 4 -35.36 3.30 -2.15
N TYR A 5 -35.94 2.46 -1.30
CA TYR A 5 -35.21 1.68 -0.30
C TYR A 5 -35.49 0.18 -0.45
N ILE A 6 -34.44 -0.63 -0.28
CA ILE A 6 -34.51 -2.09 -0.21
C ILE A 6 -34.11 -2.51 1.21
N LYS A 7 -34.91 -3.39 1.83
CA LYS A 7 -34.62 -3.97 3.14
C LYS A 7 -34.53 -5.48 3.00
N PHE A 8 -33.49 -6.08 3.59
CA PHE A 8 -33.33 -7.53 3.66
C PHE A 8 -33.05 -7.96 5.10
N ARG A 9 -33.52 -9.16 5.46
CA ARG A 9 -33.24 -9.75 6.77
C ARG A 9 -31.79 -10.25 6.79
N CYS A 10 -31.10 -10.02 7.90
CA CYS A 10 -29.77 -10.54 8.15
C CYS A 10 -29.54 -10.71 9.65
N SER A 11 -28.63 -11.60 10.02
CA SER A 11 -28.19 -11.76 11.41
C SER A 11 -27.38 -10.55 11.87
N ILE A 12 -27.24 -10.41 13.20
CA ILE A 12 -26.41 -9.36 13.80
C ILE A 12 -24.96 -9.44 13.29
N TYR A 13 -24.43 -10.66 13.15
CA TYR A 13 -23.07 -10.90 12.63
C TYR A 13 -22.93 -10.49 11.17
N GLN A 14 -23.89 -10.87 10.31
CA GLN A 14 -23.89 -10.47 8.90
C GLN A 14 -23.92 -8.94 8.75
N LYS A 15 -24.77 -8.25 9.53
CA LYS A 15 -24.83 -6.79 9.52
C LYS A 15 -23.51 -6.14 9.94
N LYS A 16 -22.84 -6.67 10.97
CA LYS A 16 -21.52 -6.19 11.41
C LYS A 16 -20.45 -6.45 10.34
N LEU A 17 -20.48 -7.61 9.70
CA LEU A 17 -19.53 -7.98 8.66
C LEU A 17 -19.64 -7.06 7.44
N LEU A 18 -20.85 -6.80 6.95
CA LEU A 18 -21.08 -5.87 5.84
C LEU A 18 -20.57 -4.46 6.15
N LYS A 19 -20.77 -3.96 7.38
CA LYS A 19 -20.19 -2.68 7.82
C LYS A 19 -18.66 -2.69 7.78
N LYS A 20 -18.01 -3.77 8.26
CA LYS A 20 -16.55 -3.90 8.22
C LYS A 20 -16.02 -3.94 6.78
N ARG A 21 -16.69 -4.67 5.88
CA ARG A 21 -16.30 -4.74 4.46
C ARG A 21 -16.47 -3.40 3.74
N ALA A 22 -17.60 -2.72 3.95
CA ALA A 22 -17.82 -1.36 3.44
C ALA A 22 -16.74 -0.38 3.92
N LYS A 23 -16.34 -0.46 5.20
CA LYS A 23 -15.26 0.35 5.77
C LYS A 23 -13.89 0.06 5.12
N ARG A 24 -13.54 -1.20 4.87
CA ARG A 24 -12.29 -1.60 4.19
C ARG A 24 -12.17 -1.02 2.79
N VAL A 25 -13.28 -0.93 2.09
CA VAL A 25 -13.36 -0.34 0.74
C VAL A 25 -13.46 1.20 0.81
N GLY A 26 -13.85 1.74 1.97
CA GLY A 26 -14.02 3.18 2.20
C GLY A 26 -15.25 3.77 1.52
N ILE A 27 -16.34 3.00 1.45
CA ILE A 27 -17.64 3.44 0.92
C ILE A 27 -18.75 3.22 1.95
N SER A 28 -19.90 3.86 1.74
CA SER A 28 -21.07 3.64 2.62
C SER A 28 -21.59 2.21 2.52
N LEU A 29 -22.26 1.73 3.57
CA LEU A 29 -22.87 0.39 3.59
C LEU A 29 -23.86 0.20 2.42
N SER A 30 -24.69 1.21 2.14
CA SER A 30 -25.67 1.16 1.05
C SER A 30 -24.99 1.06 -0.31
N GLU A 31 -23.89 1.78 -0.51
CA GLU A 31 -23.12 1.70 -1.75
C GLU A 31 -22.40 0.36 -1.88
N TYR A 32 -21.83 -0.16 -0.79
CA TYR A 32 -21.21 -1.48 -0.76
C TYR A 32 -22.20 -2.59 -1.15
N CYS A 33 -23.39 -2.61 -0.55
CA CYS A 33 -24.42 -3.58 -0.87
C CYS A 33 -24.91 -3.45 -2.32
N ARG A 34 -25.11 -2.21 -2.80
CA ARG A 34 -25.52 -1.94 -4.18
C ARG A 34 -24.46 -2.45 -5.16
N SER A 35 -23.21 -2.02 -5.03
CA SER A 35 -22.11 -2.43 -5.92
C SER A 35 -21.89 -3.92 -5.91
N SER A 36 -21.98 -4.56 -4.74
CA SER A 36 -21.87 -6.02 -4.63
C SER A 36 -23.01 -6.75 -5.35
N ALA A 37 -24.25 -6.25 -5.25
CA ALA A 37 -25.41 -6.85 -5.90
C ALA A 37 -25.36 -6.74 -7.44
N PHE A 38 -24.75 -5.67 -7.97
CA PHE A 38 -24.54 -5.49 -9.42
C PHE A 38 -23.24 -6.13 -9.94
N GLY A 39 -22.50 -6.86 -9.11
CA GLY A 39 -21.25 -7.51 -9.52
C GLY A 39 -20.11 -6.52 -9.83
N ASN A 40 -20.21 -5.27 -9.38
CA ASN A 40 -19.13 -4.30 -9.55
C ASN A 40 -17.93 -4.72 -8.71
N ASN A 41 -16.71 -4.57 -9.25
CA ASN A 41 -15.48 -4.85 -8.51
C ASN A 41 -15.35 -3.90 -7.33
N VAL A 42 -15.58 -4.42 -6.13
CA VAL A 42 -15.41 -3.69 -4.88
C VAL A 42 -14.00 -3.95 -4.36
N ILE A 43 -13.05 -3.11 -4.79
CA ILE A 43 -11.63 -3.28 -4.45
C ILE A 43 -11.38 -2.72 -3.03
N GLU A 44 -10.80 -3.54 -2.16
CA GLU A 44 -10.37 -3.07 -0.83
C GLU A 44 -9.28 -2.01 -0.99
N ARG A 45 -9.34 -0.95 -0.18
CA ARG A 45 -8.28 0.04 -0.16
C ARG A 45 -7.03 -0.60 0.42
N LEU A 46 -5.87 -0.21 -0.11
CA LEU A 46 -4.61 -0.53 0.52
C LEU A 46 -4.61 0.02 1.95
N THR A 47 -4.14 -0.79 2.89
CA THR A 47 -3.90 -0.32 4.26
C THR A 47 -2.76 0.69 4.28
N GLU A 48 -2.65 1.49 5.34
CA GLU A 48 -1.55 2.44 5.47
C GLU A 48 -0.18 1.73 5.45
N GLU A 49 -0.10 0.56 6.10
CA GLU A 49 1.09 -0.30 6.06
C GLU A 49 1.43 -0.75 4.63
N GLN A 50 0.42 -1.18 3.85
CA GLN A 50 0.63 -1.55 2.46
C GLN A 50 1.09 -0.36 1.62
N LEU A 51 0.49 0.83 1.82
CA LEU A 51 0.90 2.06 1.14
C LEU A 51 2.36 2.41 1.44
N GLU A 52 2.80 2.26 2.69
CA GLU A 52 4.19 2.52 3.08
C GLU A 52 5.17 1.52 2.45
N CYS A 53 4.81 0.24 2.38
CA CYS A 53 5.57 -0.75 1.63
C CYS A 53 5.68 -0.36 0.14
N TYR A 54 4.58 0.08 -0.49
CA TYR A 54 4.60 0.51 -1.89
C TYR A 54 5.49 1.74 -2.12
N ARG A 55 5.47 2.72 -1.21
CA ARG A 55 6.37 3.88 -1.28
C ARG A 55 7.83 3.45 -1.22
N THR A 56 8.16 2.54 -0.30
CA THR A 56 9.51 1.96 -0.18
C THR A 56 9.94 1.25 -1.46
N LEU A 57 9.05 0.43 -2.05
CA LEU A 57 9.33 -0.27 -3.31
C LEU A 57 9.60 0.70 -4.47
N VAL A 58 8.84 1.80 -4.57
CA VAL A 58 9.07 2.83 -5.58
C VAL A 58 10.45 3.47 -5.40
N GLN A 59 10.82 3.79 -4.16
CA GLN A 59 12.15 4.34 -3.87
C GLN A 59 13.27 3.37 -4.26
N TYR A 60 13.15 2.09 -3.90
CA TYR A 60 14.13 1.06 -4.24
C TYR A 60 14.26 0.85 -5.75
N LYS A 61 13.13 0.78 -6.47
CA LYS A 61 13.14 0.71 -7.94
C LYS A 61 13.94 1.88 -8.55
N ASN A 62 13.71 3.09 -8.07
CA ASN A 62 14.40 4.29 -8.56
C ASN A 62 15.91 4.24 -8.25
N ASN A 63 16.27 3.82 -7.03
CA ASN A 63 17.67 3.65 -6.63
C ASN A 63 18.39 2.60 -7.50
N PHE A 64 17.79 1.43 -7.70
CA PHE A 64 18.37 0.39 -8.55
C PHE A 64 18.48 0.82 -10.02
N THR A 65 17.51 1.59 -10.52
CA THR A 65 17.58 2.17 -11.87
C THR A 65 18.78 3.12 -12.00
N ARG A 66 19.01 3.97 -10.99
CA ARG A 66 20.17 4.88 -10.95
C ARG A 66 21.48 4.10 -10.91
N ILE A 67 21.59 3.09 -10.04
CA ILE A 67 22.77 2.21 -9.96
C ILE A 67 23.04 1.54 -11.31
N SER A 68 22.01 0.96 -11.94
CA SER A 68 22.14 0.31 -13.25
C SER A 68 22.66 1.29 -14.31
N ASN A 69 22.15 2.52 -14.34
CA ASN A 69 22.60 3.55 -15.26
C ASN A 69 24.05 3.99 -15.01
N MET A 70 24.45 4.15 -13.75
CA MET A 70 25.84 4.47 -13.41
C MET A 70 26.80 3.35 -13.81
N PHE A 71 26.40 2.09 -13.58
CA PHE A 71 27.18 0.91 -13.97
C PHE A 71 27.37 0.83 -15.49
N LYS A 72 26.27 0.95 -16.27
CA LYS A 72 26.33 0.93 -17.75
C LYS A 72 27.24 2.01 -18.33
N LYS A 73 27.27 3.19 -17.72
CA LYS A 73 28.08 4.33 -18.16
C LYS A 73 29.50 4.33 -17.58
N ARG A 74 29.91 3.29 -16.83
CA ARG A 74 31.19 3.23 -16.10
C ARG A 74 31.44 4.49 -15.25
N ASN A 75 30.39 5.01 -14.63
CA ASN A 75 30.47 6.24 -13.85
C ASN A 75 31.33 6.00 -12.60
N PRO A 76 32.46 6.71 -12.41
CA PRO A 76 33.35 6.51 -11.27
C PRO A 76 32.68 6.84 -9.91
N LEU A 77 31.60 7.63 -9.92
CA LEU A 77 30.85 7.97 -8.70
C LEU A 77 30.12 6.77 -8.09
N LEU A 78 29.86 5.71 -8.86
CA LEU A 78 29.12 4.54 -8.37
C LEU A 78 29.79 3.91 -7.15
N ALA A 79 31.12 3.72 -7.19
CA ALA A 79 31.85 3.10 -6.09
C ALA A 79 31.73 3.93 -4.79
N LYS A 80 31.87 5.25 -4.91
CA LYS A 80 31.76 6.19 -3.79
C LYS A 80 30.36 6.19 -3.16
N GLU A 81 29.31 6.20 -3.99
CA GLU A 81 27.93 6.15 -3.50
C GLU A 81 27.63 4.82 -2.77
N VAL A 82 28.14 3.69 -3.28
CA VAL A 82 28.00 2.38 -2.64
C VAL A 82 28.74 2.31 -1.31
N GLU A 83 29.97 2.83 -1.25
CA GLU A 83 30.77 2.89 -0.02
C GLU A 83 30.09 3.76 1.04
N ASN A 84 29.63 4.96 0.68
CA ASN A 84 28.89 5.84 1.57
C ASN A 84 27.63 5.18 2.14
N LEU A 85 26.86 4.48 1.30
CA LEU A 85 25.67 3.76 1.74
C LEU A 85 26.03 2.63 2.73
N ALA A 86 27.10 1.88 2.46
CA ALA A 86 27.57 0.83 3.37
C ALA A 86 28.00 1.40 4.73
N GLU A 87 28.68 2.56 4.74
CA GLU A 87 29.03 3.32 5.94
C GLU A 87 27.80 3.75 6.74
N GLU A 88 26.79 4.34 6.08
CA GLU A 88 25.55 4.78 6.71
C GLU A 88 24.78 3.60 7.34
N ILE A 89 24.64 2.49 6.61
CA ILE A 89 24.01 1.27 7.12
C ILE A 89 24.77 0.77 8.36
N ARG A 90 26.09 0.73 8.31
CA ARG A 90 26.89 0.26 9.43
C ARG A 90 26.71 1.14 10.66
N LYS A 91 26.76 2.47 10.50
CA LYS A 91 26.49 3.43 11.58
C LYS A 91 25.10 3.23 12.19
N HIS A 92 24.10 3.05 11.33
CA HIS A 92 22.74 2.78 11.79
C HIS A 92 22.66 1.46 12.59
N LEU A 93 23.27 0.38 12.12
CA LEU A 93 23.33 -0.90 12.83
C LEU A 93 24.07 -0.83 14.17
N TYR A 94 25.13 -0.02 14.27
CA TYR A 94 25.84 0.21 15.54
C TYR A 94 24.97 0.90 16.58
N ASN A 95 24.03 1.77 16.17
CA ASN A 95 23.15 2.47 17.11
C ASN A 95 22.18 1.53 17.85
N PHE A 96 21.94 0.31 17.34
CA PHE A 96 21.13 -0.72 18.01
C PHE A 96 21.92 -1.61 18.99
N LYS A 97 23.25 -1.42 19.11
CA LYS A 97 24.11 -2.19 20.03
C LYS A 97 24.26 -1.55 21.42
N LYS A 98 23.38 -0.60 21.78
CA LYS A 98 23.32 0.02 23.11
C LYS A 98 22.22 -0.59 23.96
#